data_AF-A0A7K6Z9U1-F1
#
_entry.id   AF-A0A7K6Z9U1-F1
#
_cell.length_a   1.000
_cell.length_b   1.000
_cell.length_c   1.000
_cell.angle_alpha   90.00
_cell.angle_beta   90.00
_cell.angle_gamma   90.00
#
_symmetry.space_group_name_H-M   'P 1'
#
loop_
_entity.id
_entity.type
_entity.pdbx_description
1 polymer ?
#
loop_
_entity_poly.entity_id
_entity_poly.type
_entity_poly.pdbx_seq_one_letter_code
_entity_poly.pdbx_strand_id
1 'polypeptide(L)'
;QILFKDLFRFLLVYLLFMIGYASALVSLLNPCPSSESCSKEESNCTVPTYPSCRDSQTFSTFLLDLFKLTIGMGDLEMLESAKYPGVFIILLVTYIILTFVLLLNMLIALMGETVGQVSKESKHIWKLQWATTILDIERSFPVFLRKAFRSGEMVTVGKGTDGTPDRRWCFR
;
A
#
# COMPACT_ATOMS: atom_id res chain seq x y z
N GLN A 1 6.77 -11.24 2.36
CA GLN A 1 5.86 -11.59 3.48
C GLN A 1 5.69 -10.46 4.50
N ILE A 2 6.70 -9.63 4.74
CA ILE A 2 6.66 -8.52 5.71
C ILE A 2 5.65 -7.43 5.28
N LEU A 3 5.66 -7.07 4.00
CA LEU A 3 4.78 -6.04 3.41
C LEU A 3 3.27 -6.27 3.62
N PHE A 4 2.80 -7.52 3.55
CA PHE A 4 1.38 -7.84 3.74
C PHE A 4 0.95 -7.68 5.21
N LYS A 5 1.84 -7.99 6.16
CA LYS A 5 1.57 -7.86 7.59
C LYS A 5 1.44 -6.39 8.00
N ASP A 6 2.31 -5.54 7.47
CA ASP A 6 2.32 -4.12 7.82
C ASP A 6 1.18 -3.37 7.13
N LEU A 7 0.87 -3.73 5.88
CA LEU A 7 -0.31 -3.23 5.17
C LEU A 7 -1.62 -3.63 5.85
N PHE A 8 -1.74 -4.89 6.32
CA PHE A 8 -2.94 -5.35 7.02
C PHE A 8 -3.15 -4.63 8.36
N ARG A 9 -2.10 -4.43 9.15
CA ARG A 9 -2.18 -3.69 10.42
C ARG A 9 -2.69 -2.28 10.20
N PHE A 10 -2.21 -1.61 9.16
CA PHE A 10 -2.67 -0.27 8.85
C PHE A 10 -4.07 -0.24 8.27
N LEU A 11 -4.41 -1.18 7.38
CA LEU A 11 -5.76 -1.31 6.85
C LEU A 11 -6.77 -1.45 7.99
N LEU A 12 -6.45 -2.22 9.03
CA LEU A 12 -7.30 -2.32 10.21
C LEU A 12 -7.45 -0.99 10.95
N VAL A 13 -6.36 -0.25 11.18
CA VAL A 13 -6.43 1.08 11.81
C VAL A 13 -7.29 2.04 10.98
N TYR A 14 -7.11 2.04 9.65
CA TYR A 14 -7.91 2.82 8.72
C TYR A 14 -9.39 2.43 8.82
N LEU A 15 -9.75 1.15 8.69
CA LEU A 15 -11.14 0.69 8.75
C LEU A 15 -11.82 1.02 10.08
N LEU A 16 -11.12 0.87 11.21
CA LEU A 16 -11.64 1.27 12.51
C LEU A 16 -11.93 2.77 12.58
N PHE A 17 -11.03 3.58 12.02
CA PHE A 17 -11.19 5.03 11.97
C PHE A 17 -12.36 5.44 11.06
N MET A 18 -12.49 4.80 9.89
CA MET A 18 -13.60 4.99 8.95
C MET A 18 -14.95 4.71 9.60
N ILE A 19 -15.10 3.55 10.24
CA ILE A 19 -16.35 3.15 10.88
C ILE A 19 -16.67 4.09 12.06
N GLY A 20 -15.66 4.48 12.84
CA GLY A 20 -15.81 5.43 13.93
C GLY A 20 -16.34 6.78 13.46
N TYR A 21 -15.69 7.40 12.48
CA TYR A 21 -16.15 8.67 11.91
C TYR A 21 -17.49 8.57 11.21
N ALA A 22 -17.74 7.48 10.48
CA ALA A 22 -19.03 7.25 9.85
C ALA A 22 -20.16 7.19 10.88
N SER A 23 -19.95 6.48 11.99
CA SER A 23 -20.94 6.42 13.07
C SER A 23 -21.24 7.79 13.68
N ALA A 24 -20.20 8.63 13.86
CA ALA A 24 -20.34 9.98 14.40
C ALA A 24 -21.06 10.93 13.44
N LEU A 25 -20.67 10.94 12.16
CA LEU A 25 -21.29 11.78 11.12
C LEU A 25 -22.74 11.38 10.87
N VAL A 26 -23.02 10.08 10.81
CA VAL A 26 -24.40 9.57 10.71
C VAL A 26 -25.22 9.99 11.91
N SER A 27 -24.64 10.10 13.11
CA SER A 27 -25.34 10.60 14.30
C SER A 27 -25.67 12.09 14.30
N LEU A 28 -25.06 12.86 13.40
CA LEU A 28 -25.35 14.29 13.20
C LEU A 28 -26.43 14.54 12.14
N LEU A 29 -26.82 13.51 11.39
CA LEU A 29 -27.94 13.58 10.44
C LEU A 29 -29.28 13.45 11.17
N ASN A 30 -30.29 14.13 10.65
CA ASN A 30 -31.66 14.03 11.18
C ASN A 30 -32.27 12.66 10.83
N PRO A 31 -32.99 12.00 11.76
CA PRO A 31 -33.69 10.76 11.45
C PRO A 31 -34.79 11.00 10.41
N CYS A 32 -34.98 10.06 9.48
CA CYS A 32 -36.09 10.14 8.54
C CYS A 32 -37.44 10.06 9.29
N PRO A 33 -38.44 10.88 8.93
CA PRO A 33 -39.79 10.74 9.46
C PRO A 33 -40.38 9.37 9.09
N SER A 34 -41.07 8.72 10.02
CA SER A 34 -41.73 7.45 9.76
C SER A 34 -42.95 7.65 8.85
N SER A 35 -43.30 6.60 8.10
CA SER A 35 -44.49 6.59 7.23
C SER A 35 -45.79 6.94 7.97
N GLU A 36 -45.83 6.78 9.29
CA GLU A 36 -46.97 7.16 10.15
C GLU A 36 -47.17 8.69 10.22
N SER A 37 -46.11 9.51 10.19
CA SER A 37 -46.26 10.98 10.21
C SER A 37 -46.78 11.56 8.90
N CYS A 38 -46.59 10.85 7.77
CA CYS A 38 -47.12 11.25 6.47
C CYS A 38 -48.62 10.94 6.29
N SER A 39 -49.26 10.27 7.26
CA SER A 39 -50.68 9.88 7.14
C SER A 39 -51.67 10.97 7.61
N LYS A 40 -51.19 12.03 8.27
CA LYS A 40 -52.05 13.07 8.86
C LYS A 40 -52.14 14.36 8.03
N GLU A 41 -51.19 14.62 7.14
CA GLU A 41 -51.16 15.85 6.34
C GLU A 41 -50.75 15.50 4.89
N GLU A 42 -51.72 15.64 3.98
CA GLU A 42 -51.62 15.60 2.51
C GLU A 42 -51.33 14.25 1.80
N SER A 43 -52.16 13.96 0.79
CA SER A 43 -52.15 12.74 -0.04
C SER A 43 -50.95 12.61 -1.01
N ASN A 44 -49.90 13.43 -0.85
CA ASN A 44 -48.70 13.45 -1.68
C ASN A 44 -47.41 13.57 -0.84
N CYS A 45 -47.34 12.92 0.32
CA CYS A 45 -46.13 12.92 1.14
C CYS A 45 -45.05 12.03 0.51
N THR A 46 -44.04 12.64 -0.12
CA THR A 46 -42.85 11.91 -0.58
C THR A 46 -41.93 11.77 0.62
N VAL A 47 -41.76 10.55 1.13
CA VAL A 47 -40.88 10.30 2.29
C VAL A 47 -39.45 10.67 1.89
N PRO A 48 -38.82 11.68 2.54
CA PRO A 48 -37.44 12.00 2.25
C PRO A 48 -36.60 10.76 2.51
N THR A 49 -35.76 10.41 1.53
CA THR A 49 -34.86 9.27 1.58
C THR A 49 -33.43 9.79 1.67
N TYR A 50 -32.48 8.95 2.08
CA TYR A 50 -31.05 9.24 1.96
C TYR A 50 -30.74 9.84 0.57
N PRO A 51 -29.98 10.96 0.46
CA PRO A 51 -29.06 11.55 1.45
C PRO A 51 -29.66 12.56 2.43
N SER A 52 -30.96 12.88 2.35
CA SER A 52 -31.55 13.98 3.13
C SER A 52 -31.86 13.65 4.60
N CYS A 53 -31.81 12.36 4.97
CA CYS A 53 -32.05 11.93 6.33
C CYS A 53 -31.35 10.59 6.62
N ARG A 54 -31.13 10.33 7.90
CA ARG A 54 -30.57 9.07 8.40
C ARG A 54 -31.67 8.01 8.44
N ASP A 55 -31.50 6.98 7.62
CA ASP A 55 -32.19 5.71 7.79
C ASP A 55 -31.24 4.65 8.35
N SER A 56 -31.79 3.72 9.11
CA SER A 56 -31.04 2.63 9.76
C SER A 56 -30.49 1.61 8.77
N GLN A 57 -31.16 1.42 7.62
CA GLN A 57 -30.79 0.42 6.62
C GLN A 57 -29.70 0.92 5.65
N THR A 58 -29.42 2.23 5.62
CA THR A 58 -28.52 2.88 4.65
C THR A 58 -27.14 3.22 5.22
N PHE A 59 -26.75 2.66 6.36
CA PHE A 59 -25.40 2.87 6.92
C PHE A 59 -24.27 2.47 5.95
N SER A 60 -24.48 1.39 5.19
CA SER A 60 -23.52 0.93 4.17
C SER A 60 -23.37 1.90 3.01
N THR A 61 -24.45 2.55 2.57
CA THR A 61 -24.39 3.56 1.49
C THR A 61 -23.72 4.82 1.98
N PHE A 62 -23.98 5.25 3.22
CA PHE A 62 -23.25 6.35 3.87
C PHE A 62 -21.74 6.10 3.92
N LEU A 63 -21.32 4.90 4.33
CA LEU A 63 -19.91 4.52 4.36
C LEU A 63 -19.25 4.63 2.98
N LEU A 64 -19.96 4.19 1.93
CA LEU A 64 -19.48 4.28 0.55
C LEU A 64 -19.39 5.72 0.07
N ASP A 65 -20.36 6.57 0.38
CA ASP A 65 -20.31 7.97 -0.02
C ASP A 65 -19.26 8.76 0.76
N LEU A 66 -19.04 8.47 2.04
CA LEU A 66 -17.93 9.01 2.81
C LEU A 66 -16.57 8.59 2.19
N PHE A 67 -16.47 7.35 1.70
CA PHE A 67 -15.28 6.88 0.99
C PHE A 67 -15.10 7.57 -0.37
N LYS A 68 -16.16 7.74 -1.15
CA LYS A 68 -16.12 8.53 -2.40
C LYS A 68 -15.67 9.97 -2.13
N LEU A 69 -16.14 10.55 -1.03
CA LEU A 69 -15.76 11.89 -0.60
C LEU A 69 -14.26 11.96 -0.29
N THR A 70 -13.68 10.95 0.36
CA THR A 70 -12.21 10.91 0.58
C THR A 70 -11.38 10.79 -0.69
N ILE A 71 -11.93 10.19 -1.76
CA ILE A 71 -11.26 10.12 -3.07
C ILE A 71 -11.44 11.44 -3.85
N GLY A 72 -12.43 12.26 -3.49
CA GLY A 72 -12.78 13.50 -4.19
C GLY A 72 -13.90 13.34 -5.24
N MET A 73 -14.64 12.24 -5.19
CA MET A 73 -15.77 11.93 -6.09
C MET A 73 -17.14 11.97 -5.37
N GLY A 74 -17.17 12.31 -4.08
CA GLY A 74 -18.41 12.32 -3.30
C GLY A 74 -19.19 13.62 -3.47
N ASP A 75 -20.51 13.51 -3.51
CA ASP A 75 -21.41 14.66 -3.50
C ASP A 75 -21.60 15.21 -2.08
N LEU A 76 -21.69 16.54 -1.98
CA LEU A 76 -21.82 17.25 -0.70
C LEU A 76 -23.28 17.40 -0.23
N GLU A 77 -24.25 16.78 -0.90
CA GLU A 77 -25.69 16.91 -0.57
C GLU A 77 -26.03 16.46 0.86
N MET A 78 -25.23 15.53 1.40
CA MET A 78 -25.32 15.10 2.80
C MET A 78 -25.09 16.24 3.82
N LEU A 79 -24.36 17.28 3.42
CA LEU A 79 -23.94 18.37 4.29
C LEU A 79 -25.11 19.30 4.65
N GLU A 80 -26.00 19.54 3.68
CA GLU A 80 -27.16 20.43 3.84
C GLU A 80 -28.21 19.84 4.78
N SER A 81 -28.20 18.52 4.93
CA SER A 81 -29.19 17.77 5.70
C SER A 81 -28.77 17.50 7.15
N ALA A 82 -27.59 17.97 7.55
CA ALA A 82 -27.05 17.79 8.89
C ALA A 82 -27.73 18.72 9.91
N LYS A 83 -28.00 18.19 11.12
CA LYS A 83 -28.58 18.97 12.23
C LYS A 83 -27.66 20.10 12.71
N TYR A 84 -26.35 19.87 12.64
CA TYR A 84 -25.31 20.83 13.01
C TYR A 84 -24.26 20.91 11.89
N PRO A 85 -24.48 21.74 10.86
CA PRO A 85 -23.61 21.77 9.69
C PRO A 85 -22.17 22.18 10.05
N GLY A 86 -21.98 23.10 11.00
CA GLY A 86 -20.64 23.52 11.45
C GLY A 86 -19.82 22.37 12.06
N VAL A 87 -20.41 21.58 12.96
CA VAL A 87 -19.73 20.44 13.60
C VAL A 87 -19.46 19.34 12.57
N PHE A 88 -20.41 19.10 11.66
CA PHE A 88 -20.24 18.14 10.57
C PHE A 88 -19.07 18.52 9.67
N ILE A 89 -18.96 19.78 9.23
CA ILE A 89 -17.84 20.27 8.40
C ILE A 89 -16.50 20.06 9.12
N ILE A 90 -16.41 20.44 10.40
CA ILE A 90 -15.16 20.31 11.17
C ILE A 90 -14.75 18.83 11.28
N LEU A 91 -15.69 17.94 11.61
CA LEU A 91 -15.42 16.49 11.66
C LEU A 91 -15.03 15.93 10.29
N LEU A 92 -15.68 16.36 9.22
CA LEU A 92 -15.37 15.94 7.86
C LEU A 92 -13.95 16.38 7.45
N VAL A 93 -13.59 17.63 7.70
CA VAL A 93 -12.26 18.17 7.36
C VAL A 93 -11.17 17.48 8.16
N THR A 94 -11.35 17.34 9.48
CA THR A 94 -10.38 16.65 10.34
C THR A 94 -10.20 15.18 9.94
N TYR A 95 -11.28 14.50 9.55
CA TYR A 95 -11.24 13.16 8.99
C TYR A 95 -10.45 13.07 7.68
N ILE A 96 -10.65 14.00 6.74
CA ILE A 96 -9.89 14.03 5.47
C ILE A 96 -8.39 14.23 5.75
N ILE A 97 -8.02 15.15 6.66
CA ILE A 97 -6.62 15.39 7.01
C ILE A 97 -5.99 14.14 7.63
N LEU A 98 -6.68 13.51 8.60
CA LEU A 98 -6.16 12.34 9.29
C LEU A 98 -6.06 11.12 8.36
N THR A 99 -7.04 10.89 7.48
CA THR A 99 -6.95 9.82 6.48
C THR A 99 -5.80 10.05 5.51
N PHE A 100 -5.55 11.28 5.07
CA PHE A 100 -4.40 11.59 4.23
C PHE A 100 -3.07 11.33 4.94
N VAL A 101 -2.92 11.78 6.20
CA VAL A 101 -1.71 11.52 7.01
C VAL A 101 -1.48 10.02 7.19
N LEU A 102 -2.55 9.27 7.48
CA LEU A 102 -2.48 7.81 7.61
C LEU A 102 -2.02 7.19 6.27
N LEU A 103 -2.66 7.52 5.15
CA LEU A 103 -2.32 6.95 3.84
C LEU A 103 -0.88 7.27 3.42
N LEU A 104 -0.41 8.50 3.69
CA LEU A 104 0.98 8.87 3.47
C LEU A 104 1.94 8.08 4.36
N ASN A 105 1.58 7.83 5.62
CA ASN A 105 2.40 7.03 6.52
C ASN A 105 2.60 5.59 5.99
N MET A 106 1.57 5.01 5.35
CA MET A 106 1.75 3.73 4.64
C MET A 106 2.55 3.84 3.37
N LEU A 107 2.33 4.87 2.55
CA LEU A 107 3.07 5.04 1.32
C LEU A 107 4.57 5.13 1.62
N ILE A 108 4.93 5.89 2.66
CA ILE A 108 6.31 6.03 3.12
C ILE A 108 6.84 4.72 3.72
N ALA A 109 6.04 3.98 4.50
CA ALA A 109 6.46 2.68 5.03
C ALA A 109 6.74 1.66 3.91
N LEU A 110 5.91 1.65 2.87
CA LEU A 110 6.03 0.75 1.72
C LEU A 110 7.19 1.17 0.81
N MET A 111 7.39 2.47 0.61
CA MET A 111 8.56 3.02 -0.08
C MET A 111 9.85 2.82 0.73
N GLY A 112 9.81 2.93 2.06
CA GLY A 112 10.95 2.73 2.95
C GLY A 112 11.41 1.28 3.02
N GLU A 113 10.47 0.34 3.12
CA GLU A 113 10.75 -1.11 3.04
C GLU A 113 11.27 -1.48 1.65
N THR A 114 10.65 -1.03 0.57
CA THR A 114 11.12 -1.32 -0.79
C THR A 114 12.50 -0.70 -1.07
N VAL A 115 12.77 0.52 -0.62
CA VAL A 115 14.10 1.15 -0.75
C VAL A 115 15.14 0.44 0.13
N GLY A 116 14.77 -0.03 1.32
CA GLY A 116 15.64 -0.80 2.20
C GLY A 116 15.97 -2.21 1.67
N GLN A 117 14.99 -2.90 1.09
CA GLN A 117 15.16 -4.21 0.47
C GLN A 117 15.92 -4.11 -0.86
N VAL A 118 15.61 -3.12 -1.70
CA VAL A 118 16.40 -2.75 -2.89
C VAL A 118 17.83 -2.40 -2.48
N SER A 119 18.08 -1.68 -1.40
CA SER A 119 19.46 -1.36 -0.98
C SER A 119 20.32 -2.61 -0.63
N LYS A 120 19.72 -3.65 -0.04
CA LYS A 120 20.43 -4.90 0.32
C LYS A 120 20.45 -5.94 -0.81
N GLU A 121 19.36 -6.13 -1.54
CA GLU A 121 19.28 -7.09 -2.66
C GLU A 121 19.84 -6.52 -3.97
N SER A 122 19.78 -5.21 -4.23
CA SER A 122 20.34 -4.64 -5.46
C SER A 122 21.85 -4.75 -5.54
N LYS A 123 22.58 -4.83 -4.42
CA LYS A 123 24.01 -5.16 -4.47
C LYS A 123 24.25 -6.59 -4.95
N HIS A 124 23.42 -7.54 -4.49
CA HIS A 124 23.55 -8.94 -4.91
C HIS A 124 23.08 -9.13 -6.35
N ILE A 125 21.97 -8.52 -6.75
CA ILE A 125 21.46 -8.54 -8.13
C ILE A 125 22.43 -7.84 -9.07
N TRP A 126 23.00 -6.68 -8.70
CA TRP A 126 24.02 -6.00 -9.50
C TRP A 126 25.27 -6.86 -9.65
N LYS A 127 25.77 -7.47 -8.56
CA LYS A 127 26.90 -8.41 -8.64
C LYS A 127 26.60 -9.63 -9.52
N LEU A 128 25.39 -10.16 -9.44
CA LEU A 128 24.95 -11.28 -10.27
C LEU A 128 24.87 -10.86 -11.74
N GLN A 129 24.24 -9.73 -12.05
CA GLN A 129 24.16 -9.18 -13.41
C GLN A 129 25.55 -8.92 -13.98
N TRP A 130 26.45 -8.31 -13.19
CA TRP A 130 27.84 -8.11 -13.58
C TRP A 130 28.55 -9.44 -13.89
N ALA A 131 28.42 -10.44 -13.01
CA ALA A 131 29.03 -11.75 -13.21
C ALA A 131 28.47 -12.45 -14.47
N THR A 132 27.15 -12.41 -14.67
CA THR A 132 26.49 -12.98 -15.86
C THR A 132 26.98 -12.30 -17.13
N THR A 133 27.03 -10.97 -17.16
CA THR A 133 27.51 -10.23 -18.34
C THR A 133 28.98 -10.55 -18.64
N ILE A 134 29.84 -10.63 -17.62
CA ILE A 134 31.25 -11.03 -17.82
C ILE A 134 31.34 -12.45 -18.39
N LEU A 135 30.61 -13.41 -17.83
CA LEU A 135 30.62 -14.78 -18.29
C LEU A 135 30.06 -14.92 -19.72
N ASP A 136 29.03 -14.15 -20.07
CA ASP A 136 28.47 -14.12 -21.42
C ASP A 136 29.49 -13.56 -22.41
N ILE A 137 30.17 -12.46 -22.05
CA ILE A 137 31.26 -11.87 -22.85
C ILE A 137 32.40 -12.89 -23.03
N GLU A 138 32.84 -13.55 -21.96
CA GLU A 138 33.85 -14.61 -22.04
C GLU A 138 33.40 -15.75 -22.96
N ARG A 139 32.13 -16.14 -22.88
CA ARG A 139 31.54 -17.21 -23.70
C ARG A 139 31.42 -16.82 -25.18
N SER A 140 31.32 -15.53 -25.50
CA SER A 140 31.36 -15.03 -26.88
C SER A 140 32.76 -15.04 -27.51
N PHE A 141 33.84 -15.08 -26.70
CA PHE A 141 35.19 -15.11 -27.25
C PHE A 141 35.63 -16.52 -27.72
N PRO A 142 36.40 -16.63 -28.82
CA PRO A 142 37.01 -17.87 -29.28
C PRO A 142 38.01 -18.45 -28.25
N VAL A 143 38.16 -19.78 -28.26
CA VAL A 143 38.92 -20.55 -27.25
C VAL A 143 40.38 -20.10 -27.10
N PHE A 144 41.00 -19.57 -28.17
CA PHE A 144 42.38 -19.08 -28.12
C PHE A 144 42.52 -17.84 -27.21
N LEU A 145 41.58 -16.89 -27.27
CA LEU A 145 41.61 -15.69 -26.44
C LEU A 145 41.34 -16.02 -24.96
N ARG A 146 40.46 -16.99 -24.69
CA ARG A 146 40.24 -17.47 -23.31
C ARG A 146 41.48 -18.08 -22.67
N LYS A 147 42.33 -18.76 -23.46
CA LYS A 147 43.61 -19.31 -22.96
C LYS A 147 44.64 -18.22 -22.72
N ALA A 148 44.66 -17.18 -23.56
CA ALA A 148 45.60 -16.06 -23.44
C ALA A 148 45.30 -15.17 -22.23
N PHE A 149 44.02 -14.91 -21.94
CA PHE A 149 43.56 -14.06 -20.83
C PHE A 149 43.14 -14.85 -19.57
N ARG A 150 43.66 -16.07 -19.39
CA ARG A 150 43.35 -16.86 -18.18
C ARG A 150 43.98 -16.21 -16.96
N SER A 151 43.16 -15.78 -16.01
CA SER A 151 43.62 -15.23 -14.74
C SER A 151 43.95 -16.35 -13.72
N GLY A 152 44.90 -16.07 -12.81
CA GLY A 152 45.46 -17.02 -11.85
C GLY A 152 46.91 -17.42 -12.15
N GLU A 153 47.65 -17.78 -11.10
CA GLU A 153 49.06 -18.22 -11.18
C GLU A 153 49.17 -19.71 -10.84
N MET A 154 50.11 -20.42 -11.45
CA MET A 154 50.36 -21.82 -11.14
C MET A 154 51.19 -21.92 -9.86
N VAL A 155 50.56 -22.29 -8.76
CA VAL A 155 51.18 -22.39 -7.43
C VAL A 155 51.34 -23.86 -7.04
N THR A 156 52.47 -24.18 -6.40
CA THR A 156 52.69 -25.51 -5.82
C THR A 156 52.05 -25.54 -4.43
N VAL A 157 50.92 -26.24 -4.30
CA VAL A 157 50.10 -26.25 -3.07
C VAL A 157 50.56 -27.34 -2.11
N GLY A 158 51.21 -28.40 -2.62
CA GLY A 158 51.75 -29.49 -1.81
C GLY A 158 52.49 -30.55 -2.64
N LYS A 159 52.68 -31.74 -2.06
CA LYS A 159 53.12 -32.95 -2.77
C LYS A 159 51.98 -33.96 -2.77
N GLY A 160 51.71 -34.56 -3.93
CA GLY A 160 50.76 -35.66 -4.06
C GLY A 160 51.24 -36.91 -3.34
N THR A 161 50.37 -37.91 -3.19
CA THR A 161 50.68 -39.20 -2.56
C THR A 161 51.85 -39.93 -3.21
N ASP A 162 52.14 -39.61 -4.48
CA ASP A 162 53.22 -40.20 -5.27
C ASP A 162 54.52 -39.38 -5.23
N GLY A 163 54.61 -38.37 -4.34
CA GLY A 163 55.79 -37.53 -4.15
C GLY A 163 56.00 -36.44 -5.22
N THR A 164 55.15 -36.39 -6.24
CA THR A 164 55.16 -35.35 -7.28
C THR A 164 54.62 -34.02 -6.73
N PRO A 165 55.17 -32.86 -7.16
CA PRO A 165 54.66 -31.56 -6.75
C PRO A 165 53.25 -31.32 -7.30
N ASP A 166 52.27 -31.13 -6.43
CA ASP A 166 50.88 -30.81 -6.80
C ASP A 166 50.79 -29.32 -7.15
N ARG A 167 50.67 -29.04 -8.45
CA ARG A 167 50.54 -27.70 -9.01
C ARG A 167 49.09 -27.43 -9.38
N ARG A 168 48.52 -26.36 -8.81
CA ARG A 168 47.16 -25.93 -9.09
C ARG A 168 47.13 -24.47 -9.53
N TRP A 169 46.15 -24.12 -10.36
CA TRP A 169 45.90 -22.72 -10.70
C TRP A 169 45.19 -22.07 -9.53
N CYS A 170 45.83 -21.07 -8.93
CA CYS A 170 45.30 -20.34 -7.79
C CYS A 170 45.18 -18.86 -8.12
N PHE A 171 44.08 -18.24 -7.69
CA PHE A 171 43.95 -16.79 -7.62
C PHE A 171 44.54 -16.32 -6.29
N ARG A 172 45.40 -15.31 -6.33
CA ARG A 172 46.01 -14.71 -5.15
C ARG A 172 45.22 -13.48 -4.69
#